data_AF-A0A533Z3J9-F1
#
_entry.id   AF-A0A533Z3J9-F1
#
_cell.length_a   1.000
_cell.length_b   1.000
_cell.length_c   1.000
_cell.angle_alpha   90.00
_cell.angle_beta   90.00
_cell.angle_gamma   90.00
#
_symmetry.space_group_name_H-M   'P 1'
#
loop_
_entity.id
_entity.type
_entity.pdbx_description
1 polymer ?
#
loop_
_entity_poly.entity_id
_entity_poly.type
_entity_poly.pdbx_seq_one_letter_code
_entity_poly.pdbx_strand_id
1 'polypeptide(L)'
;MVTVPKQDNGRMWMRQWGRRAAQATQVIVLLLAAGCAGSGALVQDLQVTNAALKSETQQAYHRITELQVELQTLQRELGAARGAQARVEGELREGQRRVTDAQHVVDLQRDELTKSRDERERVVKTSQEMQGQLVELGRLREKAAEAERSQSRIQSLEAAVQRQEQLAADLKAMLVKTATEAQQSTSRPAKRKAAKTAVPASHDVADRSLTQAPPLRTVTVQAGDTLWHLAKKYRVSLDELRTLNGISTDLIVPEQELILPASPQG
;
A
#
# COMPACT_ATOMS: atom_id res chain seq x y z
N MET A 1 -4.01 -8.31 51.25
CA MET A 1 -3.30 -8.40 52.54
C MET A 1 -3.78 -9.67 53.23
N VAL A 2 -3.00 -10.75 53.20
CA VAL A 2 -3.36 -12.01 53.86
C VAL A 2 -2.59 -12.06 55.18
N THR A 3 -3.31 -11.92 56.29
CA THR A 3 -2.76 -12.06 57.64
C THR A 3 -2.50 -13.53 57.93
N VAL A 4 -1.23 -13.92 57.95
CA VAL A 4 -0.81 -15.25 58.40
C VAL A 4 -0.96 -15.31 59.92
N PRO A 5 -1.71 -16.27 60.49
CA PRO A 5 -1.84 -16.38 61.95
C PRO A 5 -0.51 -16.80 62.57
N LYS A 6 -0.05 -16.03 63.55
CA LYS A 6 1.16 -16.29 64.33
C LYS A 6 0.92 -17.51 65.23
N GLN A 7 1.37 -18.68 64.78
CA GLN A 7 1.24 -19.94 65.54
C GLN A 7 1.93 -19.84 66.91
N ASP A 8 1.16 -20.07 67.97
CA ASP A 8 1.57 -20.11 69.38
C ASP A 8 2.39 -21.36 69.78
N ASN A 9 3.22 -21.89 68.87
CA ASN A 9 3.98 -23.12 69.11
C ASN A 9 4.96 -22.99 70.29
N GLY A 10 5.46 -21.77 70.57
CA GLY A 10 6.34 -21.53 71.71
C GLY A 10 5.69 -21.84 73.06
N ARG A 11 4.39 -21.55 73.23
CA ARG A 11 3.67 -21.80 74.49
C ARG A 11 3.40 -23.28 74.72
N MET A 12 3.13 -24.04 73.66
CA MET A 12 2.97 -25.49 73.75
C MET A 12 4.30 -26.19 74.08
N TRP A 13 5.38 -25.77 73.42
CA TRP A 13 6.72 -26.34 73.65
C TRP A 13 7.21 -26.06 75.09
N MET A 14 7.04 -24.84 75.60
CA MET A 14 7.38 -24.51 77.00
C MET A 14 6.57 -25.32 78.02
N ARG A 15 5.27 -25.58 77.77
CA ARG A 15 4.43 -26.40 78.65
C ARG A 15 4.85 -27.88 78.63
N GLN A 16 5.27 -28.39 77.49
CA GLN A 16 5.77 -29.77 77.37
C GLN A 16 7.14 -29.91 78.04
N TRP A 17 8.02 -28.92 77.86
CA TRP A 17 9.33 -28.90 78.48
C TRP A 17 9.25 -28.74 80.01
N GLY A 18 8.38 -27.85 80.50
CA GLY A 18 8.13 -27.67 81.94
C GLY A 18 7.59 -28.93 82.62
N ARG A 19 6.71 -29.70 81.94
CA ARG A 19 6.22 -30.99 82.46
C ARG A 19 7.31 -32.05 82.53
N ARG A 20 8.20 -32.13 81.52
CA ARG A 20 9.35 -33.06 81.54
C ARG A 20 10.39 -32.66 82.59
N ALA A 21 10.63 -31.36 82.78
CA ALA A 21 11.51 -30.84 83.83
C ALA A 21 10.96 -31.13 85.24
N ALA A 22 9.64 -30.99 85.45
CA ALA A 22 8.98 -31.35 86.70
C ALA A 22 9.04 -32.86 87.01
N GLN A 23 8.88 -33.71 85.98
CA GLN A 23 9.06 -35.16 86.12
C GLN A 23 10.51 -35.52 86.48
N ALA A 24 11.50 -34.88 85.84
CA ALA A 24 12.91 -35.09 86.16
C ALA A 24 13.24 -34.69 87.61
N THR A 25 12.69 -33.57 88.10
CA THR A 25 12.87 -33.15 89.50
C THR A 25 12.20 -34.10 90.48
N GLN A 26 11.00 -34.62 90.18
CA GLN A 26 10.37 -35.67 91.00
C GLN A 26 11.20 -36.96 91.07
N VAL A 27 11.78 -37.40 89.95
CA VAL A 27 12.65 -38.59 89.90
C VAL A 27 13.92 -38.38 90.72
N ILE A 28 14.53 -37.19 90.66
CA ILE A 28 15.71 -36.84 91.46
C ILE A 28 15.39 -36.83 92.97
N VAL A 29 14.22 -36.27 93.36
CA VAL A 29 13.77 -36.27 94.75
C VAL A 29 13.48 -37.70 95.25
N LEU A 30 12.88 -38.56 94.43
CA LEU A 30 12.66 -39.98 94.74
C LEU A 30 13.98 -40.76 94.87
N LEU A 31 14.98 -40.48 94.03
CA LEU A 31 16.31 -41.09 94.10
C LEU A 31 17.08 -40.69 95.36
N LEU A 32 16.95 -39.43 95.80
CA LEU A 32 17.56 -38.95 97.05
C LEU A 32 16.88 -39.55 98.30
N ALA A 33 15.58 -39.88 98.22
CA ALA A 33 14.84 -40.50 99.32
C ALA A 33 15.12 -42.01 99.47
N ALA A 34 15.55 -42.70 98.41
CA ALA A 34 15.70 -44.17 98.37
C ALA A 34 17.12 -44.68 98.67
N GLY A 35 17.85 -44.02 99.58
CA GLY A 35 19.24 -44.33 99.91
C GLY A 35 19.60 -45.83 99.99
N CYS A 36 20.52 -46.22 99.10
CA CYS A 36 21.44 -47.37 99.18
C CYS A 36 20.85 -48.79 99.31
N ALA A 37 20.16 -49.30 98.27
CA ALA A 37 20.10 -50.76 98.03
C ALA A 37 19.86 -51.21 96.56
N GLY A 38 19.67 -50.30 95.59
CA GLY A 38 19.33 -50.67 94.20
C GLY A 38 19.94 -49.78 93.11
N SER A 39 21.05 -49.10 93.41
CA SER A 39 21.65 -48.02 92.62
C SER A 39 22.13 -48.44 91.21
N GLY A 40 22.41 -49.72 90.96
CA GLY A 40 22.88 -50.19 89.64
C GLY A 40 21.80 -50.12 88.54
N ALA A 41 20.60 -50.63 88.82
CA ALA A 41 19.53 -50.73 87.82
C ALA A 41 18.96 -49.36 87.41
N LEU A 42 18.82 -48.43 88.37
CA LEU A 42 18.32 -47.08 88.11
C LEU A 42 19.34 -46.22 87.33
N VAL A 43 20.64 -46.38 87.60
CA VAL A 43 21.69 -45.69 86.83
C VAL A 43 21.71 -46.19 85.38
N GLN A 44 21.49 -47.49 85.17
CA GLN A 44 21.50 -48.08 83.83
C GLN A 44 20.28 -47.64 82.99
N ASP A 45 19.09 -47.59 83.59
CA ASP A 45 17.87 -47.07 82.95
C ASP A 45 18.00 -45.56 82.62
N LEU A 46 18.59 -44.77 83.52
CA LEU A 46 18.91 -43.36 83.26
C LEU A 46 19.93 -43.17 82.13
N GLN A 47 20.92 -44.05 82.00
CA GLN A 47 21.88 -44.00 80.89
C GLN A 47 21.21 -44.31 79.55
N VAL A 48 20.32 -45.31 79.51
CA VAL A 48 19.56 -45.67 78.30
C VAL A 48 18.64 -44.53 77.87
N THR A 49 17.93 -43.92 78.82
CA THR A 49 17.05 -42.78 78.52
C THR A 49 17.82 -41.53 78.09
N ASN A 50 19.00 -41.26 78.66
CA ASN A 50 19.86 -40.16 78.21
C ASN A 50 20.38 -40.39 76.78
N ALA A 51 20.79 -41.63 76.46
CA ALA A 51 21.20 -42.00 75.12
C ALA A 51 20.05 -41.85 74.10
N ALA A 52 18.83 -42.27 74.47
CA ALA A 52 17.65 -42.10 73.64
C ALA A 52 17.35 -40.61 73.38
N LEU A 53 17.32 -39.77 74.42
CA LEU A 53 17.12 -38.32 74.28
C LEU A 53 18.22 -37.66 73.43
N LYS A 54 19.47 -38.10 73.58
CA LYS A 54 20.59 -37.60 72.76
C LYS A 54 20.38 -37.96 71.28
N SER A 55 19.91 -39.17 70.98
CA SER A 55 19.61 -39.57 69.60
C SER A 55 18.43 -38.81 69.00
N GLU A 56 17.35 -38.59 69.77
CA GLU A 56 16.19 -37.81 69.33
C GLU A 56 16.55 -36.35 69.06
N THR A 57 17.36 -35.74 69.93
CA THR A 57 17.84 -34.36 69.73
C THR A 57 18.74 -34.25 68.51
N GLN A 58 19.67 -35.20 68.30
CA GLN A 58 20.48 -35.24 67.08
C GLN A 58 19.63 -35.41 65.82
N GLN A 59 18.64 -36.29 65.84
CA GLN A 59 17.71 -36.46 64.73
C GLN A 59 16.92 -35.18 64.46
N ALA A 60 16.47 -34.48 65.50
CA ALA A 60 15.79 -33.19 65.36
C ALA A 60 16.71 -32.12 64.73
N TYR A 61 17.98 -32.05 65.13
CA TYR A 61 18.95 -31.15 64.52
C TYR A 61 19.16 -31.46 63.03
N HIS A 62 19.32 -32.74 62.67
CA HIS A 62 19.45 -33.14 61.26
C HIS A 62 18.23 -32.73 60.43
N ARG A 63 17.01 -32.99 60.94
CA ARG A 63 15.77 -32.56 60.27
C ARG A 63 15.68 -31.04 60.10
N ILE A 64 16.11 -30.27 61.10
CA ILE A 64 16.15 -28.80 60.98
C ILE A 64 17.11 -28.39 59.85
N THR A 65 18.29 -29.00 59.76
CA THR A 65 19.24 -28.68 58.69
C THR A 65 18.73 -29.07 57.30
N GLU A 66 18.06 -30.21 57.16
CA GLU A 66 17.42 -30.64 55.91
C GLU A 66 16.35 -29.64 55.48
N LEU A 67 15.43 -29.28 56.37
CA LEU A 67 14.38 -28.28 56.09
C LEU A 67 14.95 -26.89 55.77
N GLN A 68 16.08 -26.51 56.37
CA GLN A 68 16.77 -25.26 56.02
C GLN A 68 17.29 -25.28 54.59
N VAL A 69 17.85 -26.41 54.14
CA VAL A 69 18.31 -26.57 52.75
C VAL A 69 17.11 -26.52 51.79
N GLU A 70 16.03 -27.22 52.10
CA GLU A 70 14.79 -27.19 51.29
C GLU A 70 14.18 -25.78 51.20
N LEU A 71 14.17 -25.02 52.30
CA LEU A 71 13.68 -23.64 52.27
C LEU A 71 14.57 -22.77 51.37
N GLN A 72 15.88 -22.95 51.43
CA GLN A 72 16.81 -22.21 50.57
C GLN A 72 16.65 -22.58 49.09
N THR A 73 16.42 -23.84 48.76
CA THR A 73 16.16 -24.25 47.37
C THR A 73 14.86 -23.65 46.86
N LEU A 74 13.77 -23.74 47.63
CA LEU A 74 12.49 -23.11 47.28
C LEU A 74 12.60 -21.60 47.09
N GLN A 75 13.39 -20.91 47.94
CA GLN A 75 13.63 -19.47 47.76
C GLN A 75 14.39 -19.15 46.47
N ARG A 76 15.38 -19.97 46.10
CA ARG A 76 16.11 -19.81 44.82
C ARG A 76 15.20 -20.06 43.63
N GLU A 77 14.39 -21.11 43.67
CA GLU A 77 13.44 -21.44 42.60
C GLU A 77 12.39 -20.34 42.43
N LEU A 78 11.84 -19.82 43.52
CA LEU A 78 10.88 -18.72 43.49
C LEU A 78 11.53 -17.42 42.97
N GLY A 79 12.80 -17.17 43.29
CA GLY A 79 13.58 -16.09 42.69
C GLY A 79 13.76 -16.26 41.18
N ALA A 80 14.12 -17.46 40.73
CA ALA A 80 14.27 -17.78 39.32
C ALA A 80 12.94 -17.65 38.54
N ALA A 81 11.84 -18.15 39.11
CA ALA A 81 10.50 -18.04 38.54
C ALA A 81 10.05 -16.58 38.40
N ARG A 82 10.29 -15.74 39.42
CA ARG A 82 10.04 -14.29 39.34
C ARG A 82 10.89 -13.61 38.27
N GLY A 83 12.16 -14.01 38.15
CA GLY A 83 13.04 -13.52 37.09
C GLY A 83 12.54 -13.90 35.69
N ALA A 84 12.07 -15.14 35.50
CA ALA A 84 11.48 -15.61 34.25
C ALA A 84 10.18 -14.86 33.92
N GLN A 85 9.31 -14.65 34.91
CA GLN A 85 8.10 -13.84 34.75
C GLN A 85 8.43 -12.42 34.29
N ALA A 86 9.41 -11.77 34.92
CA ALA A 86 9.82 -10.42 34.53
C ALA A 86 10.34 -10.35 33.08
N ARG A 87 11.03 -11.39 32.59
CA ARG A 87 11.49 -11.48 31.20
C ARG A 87 10.31 -11.56 30.22
N VAL A 88 9.36 -12.46 30.48
CA VAL A 88 8.17 -12.62 29.63
C VAL A 88 7.32 -11.35 29.62
N GLU A 89 7.15 -10.69 30.77
CA GLU A 89 6.48 -9.39 30.81
C GLU A 89 7.25 -8.30 30.04
N GLY A 90 8.58 -8.35 30.03
CA GLY A 90 9.43 -7.49 29.21
C GLY A 90 9.17 -7.68 27.72
N GLU A 91 9.22 -8.94 27.26
CA GLU A 91 8.91 -9.31 25.87
C GLU A 91 7.49 -8.94 25.47
N LEU A 92 6.51 -9.12 26.36
CA LEU A 92 5.13 -8.72 26.10
C LEU A 92 5.00 -7.20 25.94
N ARG A 93 5.65 -6.41 26.80
CA ARG A 93 5.66 -4.94 26.68
C ARG A 93 6.32 -4.48 25.39
N GLU A 94 7.42 -5.12 25.00
CA GLU A 94 8.09 -4.81 23.73
C GLU A 94 7.23 -5.21 22.53
N GLY A 95 6.60 -6.38 22.56
CA GLY A 95 5.65 -6.84 21.55
C GLY A 95 4.48 -5.86 21.40
N GLN A 96 3.90 -5.40 22.50
CA GLN A 96 2.83 -4.39 22.49
C GLN A 96 3.28 -3.06 21.87
N ARG A 97 4.50 -2.61 22.17
CA ARG A 97 5.08 -1.41 21.52
C ARG A 97 5.21 -1.61 20.01
N ARG A 98 5.81 -2.71 19.58
CA ARG A 98 5.97 -3.03 18.14
C ARG A 98 4.62 -3.09 17.41
N VAL A 99 3.59 -3.66 18.03
CA VAL A 99 2.24 -3.68 17.46
C VAL A 99 1.67 -2.27 17.33
N THR A 100 1.84 -1.43 18.35
CA THR A 100 1.37 -0.04 18.34
C THR A 100 2.10 0.77 17.27
N ASP A 101 3.42 0.61 17.13
CA ASP A 101 4.22 1.27 16.10
C ASP A 101 3.78 0.82 14.69
N ALA A 102 3.56 -0.49 14.50
CA ALA A 102 3.06 -1.04 13.24
C ALA A 102 1.66 -0.51 12.90
N GLN A 103 0.77 -0.37 13.88
CA GLN A 103 -0.55 0.24 13.69
C GLN A 103 -0.44 1.68 13.20
N HIS A 104 0.40 2.50 13.82
CA HIS A 104 0.64 3.88 13.36
C HIS A 104 1.15 3.94 11.90
N VAL A 105 2.04 3.02 11.51
CA VAL A 105 2.52 2.95 10.13
C VAL A 105 1.39 2.62 9.16
N VAL A 106 0.51 1.67 9.50
CA VAL A 106 -0.64 1.30 8.68
C VAL A 106 -1.61 2.47 8.53
N ASP A 107 -1.88 3.20 9.62
CA ASP A 107 -2.75 4.37 9.59
C ASP A 107 -2.16 5.49 8.72
N LEU A 108 -0.85 5.73 8.81
CA LEU A 108 -0.16 6.69 7.96
C LEU A 108 -0.22 6.30 6.48
N GLN A 109 0.01 5.03 6.15
CA GLN A 109 -0.13 4.52 4.79
C GLN A 109 -1.57 4.66 4.27
N ARG A 110 -2.57 4.45 5.13
CA ARG A 110 -3.97 4.65 4.79
C ARG A 110 -4.28 6.11 4.45
N ASP A 111 -3.73 7.05 5.21
CA ASP A 111 -3.85 8.49 4.97
C ASP A 111 -3.13 8.94 3.69
N GLU A 112 -1.99 8.33 3.35
CA GLU A 112 -1.32 8.59 2.08
C GLU A 112 -2.13 8.05 0.90
N LEU A 113 -2.72 6.86 1.03
CA LEU A 113 -3.59 6.28 0.01
C LEU A 113 -4.86 7.11 -0.22
N THR A 114 -5.47 7.67 0.83
CA THR A 114 -6.62 8.57 0.67
C THR A 114 -6.20 9.86 -0.03
N LYS A 115 -5.11 10.50 0.38
CA LYS A 115 -4.55 11.68 -0.32
C LYS A 115 -4.26 11.40 -1.79
N SER A 116 -3.68 10.24 -2.10
CA SER A 116 -3.41 9.84 -3.49
C SER A 116 -4.69 9.62 -4.30
N ARG A 117 -5.74 9.06 -3.69
CA ARG A 117 -7.06 8.91 -4.34
C ARG A 117 -7.71 10.26 -4.61
N ASP A 118 -7.70 11.17 -3.65
CA ASP A 118 -8.24 12.52 -3.82
C ASP A 118 -7.50 13.28 -4.93
N GLU A 119 -6.18 13.15 -5.00
CA GLU A 119 -5.39 13.77 -6.05
C GLU A 119 -5.72 13.18 -7.44
N ARG A 120 -5.88 11.86 -7.54
CA ARG A 120 -6.34 11.23 -8.80
C ARG A 120 -7.72 11.73 -9.19
N GLU A 121 -8.64 11.92 -8.25
CA GLU A 121 -9.98 12.45 -8.53
C GLU A 121 -9.91 13.89 -9.06
N ARG A 122 -9.06 14.74 -8.47
CA ARG A 122 -8.81 16.10 -8.99
C ARG A 122 -8.25 16.08 -10.41
N VAL A 123 -7.29 15.20 -10.68
CA VAL A 123 -6.72 15.02 -12.03
C VAL A 123 -7.79 14.55 -13.03
N VAL A 124 -8.65 13.62 -12.64
CA VAL A 124 -9.76 13.17 -13.50
C VAL A 124 -10.73 14.32 -13.79
N LYS A 125 -11.11 15.09 -12.76
CA LYS A 125 -12.02 16.23 -12.91
C LYS A 125 -11.45 17.29 -13.84
N THR A 126 -10.19 17.69 -13.64
CA THR A 126 -9.51 18.65 -14.52
C THR A 126 -9.35 18.12 -15.94
N SER A 127 -9.10 16.82 -16.12
CA SER A 127 -9.07 16.20 -17.46
C SER A 127 -10.43 16.27 -18.15
N GLN A 128 -11.52 15.99 -17.43
CA GLN A 128 -12.89 16.13 -17.94
C GLN A 128 -13.23 17.58 -18.32
N GLU A 129 -12.82 18.55 -17.48
CA GLU A 129 -12.99 19.99 -17.78
C GLU A 129 -12.23 20.38 -19.06
N MET A 130 -10.97 19.95 -19.21
CA MET A 130 -10.19 20.19 -20.43
C MET A 130 -10.80 19.51 -21.67
N GLN A 131 -11.32 18.29 -21.55
CA GLN A 131 -12.05 17.62 -22.63
C GLN A 131 -13.29 18.42 -23.03
N GLY A 132 -14.04 18.93 -22.06
CA GLY A 132 -15.17 19.83 -22.30
C GLY A 132 -14.75 21.09 -23.06
N GLN A 133 -13.65 21.73 -22.67
CA GLN A 133 -13.10 22.89 -23.38
C GLN A 133 -12.72 22.56 -24.83
N LEU A 134 -12.11 21.40 -25.09
CA LEU A 134 -11.77 20.96 -26.45
C LEU A 134 -13.02 20.75 -27.32
N VAL A 135 -14.09 20.17 -26.76
CA VAL A 135 -15.36 20.01 -27.47
C VAL A 135 -15.98 21.36 -27.81
N GLU A 136 -15.96 22.32 -26.88
CA GLU A 136 -16.46 23.67 -27.14
C GLU A 136 -15.61 24.43 -28.17
N LEU A 137 -14.28 24.29 -28.13
CA LEU A 137 -13.41 24.82 -29.19
C LEU A 137 -13.73 24.20 -30.56
N GLY A 138 -14.07 22.90 -30.60
CA GLY A 138 -14.56 22.23 -31.81
C GLY A 138 -15.85 22.88 -32.34
N ARG A 139 -16.84 23.11 -31.47
CA ARG A 139 -18.09 23.80 -31.85
C ARG A 139 -17.85 25.23 -32.34
N LEU A 140 -16.95 25.97 -31.70
CA LEU A 140 -16.62 27.33 -32.12
C LEU A 140 -15.94 27.34 -33.49
N ARG A 141 -15.06 26.38 -33.77
CA ARG A 141 -14.45 26.22 -35.11
C ARG A 141 -15.48 25.90 -36.18
N GLU A 142 -16.46 25.05 -35.87
CA GLU A 142 -17.54 24.72 -36.81
C GLU A 142 -18.40 25.95 -37.13
N LYS A 143 -18.82 26.71 -36.10
CA LYS A 143 -19.55 27.97 -36.28
C LYS A 143 -18.74 29.00 -37.09
N ALA A 144 -17.43 29.08 -36.88
CA ALA A 144 -16.55 29.95 -37.67
C ALA A 144 -16.52 29.53 -39.14
N ALA A 145 -16.40 28.23 -39.42
CA ALA A 145 -16.44 27.70 -40.79
C ALA A 145 -17.79 27.95 -41.49
N GLU A 146 -18.91 27.85 -40.76
CA GLU A 146 -20.23 28.22 -41.27
C GLU A 146 -20.32 29.72 -41.60
N ALA A 147 -19.77 30.58 -40.74
CA ALA A 147 -19.71 32.01 -40.99
C ALA A 147 -18.88 32.32 -42.25
N GLU A 148 -17.72 31.69 -42.44
CA GLU A 148 -16.90 31.83 -43.65
C GLU A 148 -17.64 31.40 -44.92
N ARG A 149 -18.38 30.28 -44.86
CA ARG A 149 -19.24 29.83 -45.98
C ARG A 149 -20.33 30.86 -46.28
N SER A 150 -20.94 31.43 -45.24
CA SER A 150 -21.96 32.48 -45.40
C SER A 150 -21.37 33.76 -46.04
N GLN A 151 -20.16 34.16 -45.66
CA GLN A 151 -19.45 35.31 -46.26
C GLN A 151 -19.12 35.06 -47.73
N SER A 152 -18.63 33.86 -48.06
CA SER A 152 -18.35 33.47 -49.45
C SER A 152 -19.62 33.51 -50.31
N ARG A 153 -20.76 33.10 -49.74
CA ARG A 153 -22.08 33.21 -50.41
C ARG A 153 -22.46 34.67 -50.65
N ILE A 154 -22.28 35.55 -49.66
CA ILE A 154 -22.53 37.00 -49.81
C ILE A 154 -21.65 37.58 -50.92
N GLN A 155 -20.33 37.32 -50.92
CA GLN A 155 -19.42 37.78 -51.98
C GLN A 155 -19.84 37.30 -53.37
N SER A 156 -20.31 36.06 -53.48
CA SER A 156 -20.81 35.54 -54.76
C SER A 156 -22.10 36.25 -55.24
N LEU A 157 -22.98 36.61 -54.30
CA LEU A 157 -24.19 37.38 -54.58
C LEU A 157 -23.84 38.82 -54.96
N GLU A 158 -22.93 39.47 -54.26
CA GLU A 158 -22.42 40.80 -54.60
C GLU A 158 -21.81 40.83 -56.00
N ALA A 159 -20.97 39.84 -56.34
CA ALA A 159 -20.41 39.71 -57.68
C ALA A 159 -21.50 39.49 -58.75
N ALA A 160 -22.58 38.76 -58.43
CA ALA A 160 -23.70 38.59 -59.35
C ALA A 160 -24.50 39.88 -59.57
N VAL A 161 -24.72 40.66 -58.51
CA VAL A 161 -25.35 41.99 -58.60
C VAL A 161 -24.51 42.93 -59.45
N GLN A 162 -23.19 42.98 -59.24
CA GLN A 162 -22.27 43.77 -60.07
C GLN A 162 -22.31 43.37 -61.55
N ARG A 163 -22.43 42.06 -61.86
CA ARG A 163 -22.62 41.61 -63.25
C ARG A 163 -23.94 42.10 -63.83
N GLN A 164 -25.03 42.09 -63.06
CA GLN A 164 -26.31 42.64 -63.52
C GLN A 164 -26.22 44.15 -63.76
N GLU A 165 -25.53 44.89 -62.89
CA GLU A 165 -25.27 46.32 -63.07
C GLU A 165 -24.43 46.60 -64.33
N GLN A 166 -23.38 45.81 -64.56
CA GLN A 166 -22.57 45.89 -65.78
C GLN A 166 -23.39 45.60 -67.03
N LEU A 167 -24.18 44.51 -67.04
CA LEU A 167 -25.10 44.21 -68.15
C LEU A 167 -26.10 45.34 -68.38
N ALA A 168 -26.63 45.94 -67.32
CA ALA A 168 -27.54 47.08 -67.43
C ALA A 168 -26.83 48.33 -67.98
N ALA A 169 -25.58 48.58 -67.58
CA ALA A 169 -24.74 49.66 -68.10
C ALA A 169 -24.37 49.43 -69.57
N ASP A 170 -24.01 48.21 -69.95
CA ASP A 170 -23.71 47.80 -71.31
C ASP A 170 -24.95 47.93 -72.21
N LEU A 171 -26.12 47.49 -71.75
CA LEU A 171 -27.38 47.69 -72.47
C LEU A 171 -27.70 49.18 -72.65
N LYS A 172 -27.51 50.02 -71.62
CA LYS A 172 -27.63 51.48 -71.75
C LYS A 172 -26.65 52.04 -72.79
N ALA A 173 -25.39 51.58 -72.77
CA ALA A 173 -24.37 52.00 -73.73
C ALA A 173 -24.67 51.52 -75.15
N MET A 174 -25.21 50.30 -75.32
CA MET A 174 -25.67 49.78 -76.60
C MET A 174 -26.87 50.56 -77.14
N LEU A 175 -27.80 50.98 -76.29
CA LEU A 175 -28.92 51.86 -76.70
C LEU A 175 -28.42 53.23 -77.18
N VAL A 176 -27.41 53.82 -76.53
CA VAL A 176 -26.76 55.05 -77.00
C VAL A 176 -26.01 54.81 -78.31
N LYS A 177 -25.22 53.73 -78.41
CA LYS A 177 -24.48 53.39 -79.62
C LYS A 177 -25.39 53.08 -80.80
N THR A 178 -26.49 52.35 -80.62
CA THR A 178 -27.47 52.09 -81.69
C THR A 178 -28.20 53.36 -82.13
N ALA A 179 -28.40 54.33 -81.22
CA ALA A 179 -28.84 55.67 -81.60
C ALA A 179 -27.80 56.44 -82.43
N THR A 180 -26.50 56.26 -82.16
CA THR A 180 -25.39 56.91 -82.90
C THR A 180 -25.01 56.17 -84.20
N GLU A 181 -25.11 54.84 -84.23
CA GLU A 181 -24.76 53.96 -85.36
C GLU A 181 -25.89 53.86 -86.40
N ALA A 182 -27.13 54.26 -86.05
CA ALA A 182 -28.18 54.53 -87.04
C ALA A 182 -27.82 55.66 -88.03
N GLN A 183 -26.72 56.38 -87.80
CA GLN A 183 -26.15 57.35 -88.74
C GLN A 183 -24.90 56.87 -89.50
N GLN A 184 -24.31 55.72 -89.15
CA GLN A 184 -23.07 55.25 -89.78
C GLN A 184 -23.04 53.72 -89.90
N SER A 185 -23.48 53.19 -91.04
CA SER A 185 -23.17 51.83 -91.47
C SER A 185 -23.06 51.76 -92.98
N THR A 186 -21.83 51.66 -93.50
CA THR A 186 -21.53 50.74 -94.60
C THR A 186 -20.16 50.10 -94.41
N SER A 187 -20.14 48.79 -94.64
CA SER A 187 -19.03 47.92 -95.03
C SER A 187 -18.41 46.99 -93.96
N ARG A 188 -18.31 45.73 -94.39
CA ARG A 188 -17.95 44.42 -93.80
C ARG A 188 -16.71 43.95 -94.61
N PRO A 189 -15.72 43.13 -94.15
CA PRO A 189 -15.91 41.69 -93.86
C PRO A 189 -14.93 40.88 -92.95
N ALA A 190 -15.50 39.85 -92.32
CA ALA A 190 -15.09 38.43 -92.16
C ALA A 190 -13.63 38.00 -91.83
N LYS A 191 -13.44 37.14 -90.79
CA LYS A 191 -13.10 35.68 -90.91
C LYS A 191 -12.84 34.97 -89.55
N ARG A 192 -12.90 33.62 -89.62
CA ARG A 192 -12.96 32.56 -88.58
C ARG A 192 -11.59 32.09 -88.04
N LYS A 193 -11.64 31.44 -86.85
CA LYS A 193 -10.87 30.26 -86.30
C LYS A 193 -10.36 30.56 -84.89
N ALA A 194 -10.01 29.64 -83.98
CA ALA A 194 -10.33 28.25 -83.60
C ALA A 194 -9.53 28.00 -82.29
N ALA A 195 -9.96 27.07 -81.45
CA ALA A 195 -9.60 26.94 -80.02
C ALA A 195 -8.30 26.15 -79.70
N LYS A 196 -7.72 26.38 -78.50
CA LYS A 196 -7.58 25.43 -77.35
C LYS A 196 -6.47 25.85 -76.37
N THR A 197 -6.80 25.85 -75.08
CA THR A 197 -5.94 26.17 -73.93
C THR A 197 -5.47 24.87 -73.27
N ALA A 198 -4.18 24.81 -72.92
CA ALA A 198 -3.54 23.68 -72.24
C ALA A 198 -3.59 23.82 -70.71
N VAL A 199 -3.82 22.69 -70.04
CA VAL A 199 -3.78 22.47 -68.59
C VAL A 199 -2.46 21.74 -68.25
N PRO A 200 -1.76 22.06 -67.15
CA PRO A 200 -0.78 21.16 -66.56
C PRO A 200 -1.47 20.26 -65.51
N ALA A 201 -1.33 18.94 -65.65
CA ALA A 201 -1.62 17.98 -64.59
C ALA A 201 -0.29 17.42 -64.09
N SER A 202 -0.08 17.46 -62.77
CA SER A 202 1.15 17.00 -62.10
C SER A 202 0.77 16.10 -60.92
N HIS A 203 1.43 14.95 -60.90
CA HIS A 203 1.73 14.01 -59.80
C HIS A 203 0.55 13.25 -59.16
N ASP A 204 0.41 11.96 -59.47
CA ASP A 204 1.16 10.80 -58.94
C ASP A 204 0.76 10.47 -57.50
N VAL A 205 -0.12 9.48 -57.34
CA VAL A 205 0.19 8.05 -57.12
C VAL A 205 0.41 7.78 -55.65
N ALA A 206 -0.61 7.18 -55.08
CA ALA A 206 -0.54 6.40 -53.86
C ALA A 206 0.55 5.33 -54.01
N ASP A 207 1.62 5.44 -53.21
CA ASP A 207 2.48 4.31 -52.93
C ASP A 207 1.96 3.60 -51.66
N ARG A 208 1.33 2.45 -51.89
CA ARG A 208 1.19 1.39 -50.89
C ARG A 208 2.55 0.70 -50.82
N SER A 209 3.39 1.13 -49.89
CA SER A 209 4.63 0.40 -49.61
C SER A 209 4.28 -0.91 -48.89
N LEU A 210 4.62 -2.01 -49.57
CA LEU A 210 4.52 -3.39 -49.10
C LEU A 210 5.51 -3.66 -47.97
N THR A 211 4.99 -4.28 -46.92
CA THR A 211 5.57 -5.39 -46.15
C THR A 211 7.10 -5.44 -46.05
N GLN A 212 7.62 -4.90 -44.95
CA GLN A 212 8.85 -5.40 -44.33
C GLN A 212 8.55 -5.64 -42.85
N ALA A 213 8.56 -6.91 -42.43
CA ALA A 213 8.28 -7.27 -41.04
C ALA A 213 9.34 -6.60 -40.14
N PRO A 214 8.93 -5.73 -39.20
CA PRO A 214 9.86 -4.99 -38.36
C PRO A 214 10.61 -5.95 -37.42
N PRO A 215 11.91 -5.73 -37.15
CA PRO A 215 12.69 -6.61 -36.27
C PRO A 215 12.13 -6.63 -34.84
N LEU A 216 11.57 -7.78 -34.46
CA LEU A 216 10.95 -8.00 -33.15
C LEU A 216 11.99 -7.86 -32.03
N ARG A 217 11.68 -7.09 -30.99
CA ARG A 217 12.51 -6.94 -29.79
C ARG A 217 11.78 -7.54 -28.60
N THR A 218 12.45 -8.34 -27.78
CA THR A 218 11.87 -8.94 -26.57
C THR A 218 12.31 -8.17 -25.33
N VAL A 219 11.38 -7.91 -24.41
CA VAL A 219 11.63 -7.29 -23.11
C VAL A 219 10.96 -8.11 -22.01
N THR A 220 11.71 -8.42 -20.95
CA THR A 220 11.18 -9.10 -19.76
C THR A 220 10.54 -8.08 -18.82
N VAL A 221 9.29 -8.32 -18.43
CA VAL A 221 8.52 -7.48 -17.50
C VAL A 221 9.11 -7.55 -16.10
N GLN A 222 9.41 -6.40 -15.50
CA GLN A 222 9.90 -6.32 -14.13
C GLN A 222 8.77 -6.05 -13.13
N ALA A 223 9.02 -6.33 -11.85
CA ALA A 223 8.07 -6.00 -10.79
C ALA A 223 7.78 -4.49 -10.75
N GLY A 224 6.52 -4.12 -10.98
CA GLY A 224 6.07 -2.73 -11.03
C GLY A 224 5.91 -2.15 -12.44
N ASP A 225 6.27 -2.89 -13.48
CA ASP A 225 5.96 -2.50 -14.86
C ASP A 225 4.46 -2.59 -15.14
N THR A 226 3.97 -1.69 -15.98
CA THR A 226 2.60 -1.73 -16.52
C THR A 226 2.68 -1.68 -18.03
N LEU A 227 1.70 -2.28 -18.70
CA LEU A 227 1.63 -2.33 -20.16
C LEU A 227 1.69 -0.91 -20.77
N TRP A 228 1.05 0.05 -20.11
CA TRP A 228 1.10 1.46 -20.49
C TRP A 228 2.48 2.09 -20.32
N HIS A 229 3.18 1.84 -19.20
CA HIS A 229 4.55 2.35 -19.02
C HIS A 229 5.51 1.78 -20.05
N LEU A 230 5.40 0.50 -20.38
CA LEU A 230 6.23 -0.13 -21.41
C LEU A 230 5.90 0.43 -22.80
N ALA A 231 4.62 0.55 -23.15
CA ALA A 231 4.18 1.16 -24.41
C ALA A 231 4.74 2.58 -24.58
N LYS A 232 4.65 3.40 -23.52
CA LYS A 232 5.18 4.77 -23.51
C LYS A 232 6.71 4.82 -23.58
N LYS A 233 7.40 3.94 -22.84
CA LYS A 233 8.87 3.85 -22.81
C LYS A 233 9.44 3.49 -24.18
N TYR A 234 8.77 2.57 -24.89
CA TYR A 234 9.21 2.08 -26.20
C TYR A 234 8.52 2.77 -27.38
N ARG A 235 7.66 3.76 -27.13
CA ARG A 235 6.91 4.52 -28.15
C ARG A 235 6.10 3.64 -29.11
N VAL A 236 5.45 2.62 -28.56
CA VAL A 236 4.58 1.71 -29.31
C VAL A 236 3.13 1.93 -28.86
N SER A 237 2.17 1.70 -29.77
CA SER A 237 0.75 1.83 -29.40
C SER A 237 0.32 0.68 -28.49
N LEU A 238 -0.59 0.96 -27.55
CA LEU A 238 -1.06 -0.05 -26.58
C LEU A 238 -1.76 -1.22 -27.29
N ASP A 239 -2.57 -0.90 -28.30
CA ASP A 239 -3.32 -1.90 -29.06
C ASP A 239 -2.41 -2.80 -29.91
N GLU A 240 -1.35 -2.24 -30.50
CA GLU A 240 -0.35 -3.02 -31.23
C GLU A 240 0.46 -3.92 -30.28
N LEU A 241 0.82 -3.42 -29.10
CA LEU A 241 1.51 -4.21 -28.08
C LEU A 241 0.65 -5.37 -27.56
N ARG A 242 -0.66 -5.15 -27.37
CA ARG A 242 -1.63 -6.18 -26.93
C ARG A 242 -1.83 -7.26 -27.98
N THR A 243 -2.04 -6.85 -29.22
CA THR A 243 -2.29 -7.77 -30.34
C THR A 243 -1.08 -8.64 -30.64
N LEU A 244 0.14 -8.08 -30.57
CA LEU A 244 1.38 -8.84 -30.78
C LEU A 244 1.66 -9.89 -29.69
N ASN A 245 1.22 -9.66 -28.46
CA ASN A 245 1.48 -10.54 -27.32
C ASN A 245 0.26 -11.38 -26.89
N GLY A 246 -0.85 -11.31 -27.63
CA GLY A 246 -2.08 -12.03 -27.30
C GLY A 246 -2.73 -11.62 -25.99
N ILE A 247 -2.48 -10.39 -25.51
CA ILE A 247 -2.94 -9.93 -24.20
C ILE A 247 -4.28 -9.24 -24.33
N SER A 248 -5.32 -9.86 -23.76
CA SER A 248 -6.69 -9.36 -23.83
C SER A 248 -6.95 -8.22 -22.84
N THR A 249 -6.16 -8.12 -21.76
CA THR A 249 -6.33 -7.18 -20.64
C THR A 249 -5.05 -6.39 -20.36
N ASP A 250 -5.10 -5.29 -19.61
CA ASP A 250 -3.89 -4.51 -19.28
C ASP A 250 -3.00 -5.14 -18.20
N LEU A 251 -3.29 -6.39 -17.80
CA LEU A 251 -2.60 -7.11 -16.74
C LEU A 251 -1.42 -7.90 -17.31
N ILE A 252 -0.22 -7.58 -16.82
CA ILE A 252 1.04 -8.26 -17.13
C ILE A 252 1.68 -8.76 -15.83
N VAL A 253 2.39 -9.87 -15.90
CA VAL A 253 3.03 -10.51 -14.73
C VAL A 253 4.54 -10.30 -14.80
N PRO A 254 5.25 -10.08 -13.67
CA PRO A 254 6.71 -10.07 -13.66
C PRO A 254 7.29 -11.37 -14.25
N GLU A 255 8.46 -11.27 -14.90
CA GLU A 255 9.12 -12.33 -15.67
C GLU A 255 8.40 -12.75 -16.97
N GLN A 256 7.32 -12.08 -17.34
CA GLN A 256 6.68 -12.28 -18.64
C GLN A 256 7.53 -11.65 -19.76
N GLU A 257 7.78 -12.39 -20.83
CA GLU A 257 8.43 -11.86 -22.03
C GLU A 257 7.40 -11.17 -22.94
N LEU A 258 7.68 -9.93 -23.32
CA LEU A 258 6.86 -9.16 -24.25
C LEU A 258 7.64 -8.84 -25.53
N ILE A 259 6.97 -9.08 -26.65
CA ILE A 259 7.39 -8.82 -28.01
C ILE A 259 6.97 -7.40 -28.39
N LEU A 260 7.94 -6.57 -28.79
CA LEU A 260 7.73 -5.19 -29.22
C LEU A 260 7.82 -5.08 -30.76
N PRO A 261 6.94 -4.30 -31.42
CA PRO A 261 7.11 -3.91 -32.81
C PRO A 261 8.30 -2.94 -32.94
N ALA A 262 9.09 -3.05 -34.01
CA ALA A 262 10.29 -2.23 -34.17
C ALA A 262 10.03 -0.78 -34.63
N SER A 263 8.78 -0.42 -34.93
CA SER A 263 8.44 0.86 -35.54
C SER A 263 7.56 1.68 -34.61
N PRO A 264 8.03 2.85 -34.14
CA PRO A 264 7.20 3.76 -33.38
C PRO A 264 6.17 4.41 -34.31
N GLN A 265 4.91 3.96 -34.24
CA GLN A 265 3.80 4.67 -34.86
C GLN A 265 3.21 5.61 -33.80
N GLY A 266 3.49 6.91 -33.98
CA GLY A 266 2.91 7.99 -33.17
C GLY A 266 1.59 8.46 -33.77
#